data_AF-A0A2D7TH64-F1
#
_entry.id   AF-A0A2D7TH64-F1
#
_cell.length_a   1.000
_cell.length_b   1.000
_cell.length_c   1.000
_cell.angle_alpha   90.00
_cell.angle_beta   90.00
_cell.angle_gamma   90.00
#
_symmetry.space_group_name_H-M   'P 1'
#
loop_
_entity.id
_entity.type
_entity.pdbx_description
1 polymer ?
#
loop_
_entity_poly.entity_id
_entity_poly.type
_entity_poly.pdbx_seq_one_letter_code
_entity_poly.pdbx_strand_id
1 'polypeptide(L)'
;MKKVDLEKFRKENPYSFLPYLINPPIKSDDDYERKLNSLSLRHPDRTYLKSFLKKVTVDQSQIINNFINKKPKIKSKKSLDKINDLSTPKHKKRTFLSENMAKIYIKQNKISDAIKIYEKLISNNSKKKIYFAKKIKELKKKDV
;
A
#
# COMPACT_ATOMS: atom_id res chain seq x y z
N MET A 1 27.84 -3.98 3.61
CA MET A 1 27.22 -3.47 2.36
C MET A 1 26.11 -2.51 2.71
N LYS A 2 25.98 -1.38 2.00
CA LYS A 2 24.80 -0.53 2.13
C LYS A 2 23.59 -1.28 1.54
N LYS A 3 22.36 -0.96 1.98
CA LYS A 3 21.13 -1.62 1.49
C LYS A 3 21.03 -1.59 -0.04
N VAL A 4 21.43 -0.47 -0.65
CA VAL A 4 21.43 -0.27 -2.11
C VAL A 4 22.34 -1.26 -2.83
N ASP A 5 23.56 -1.48 -2.30
CA ASP A 5 24.52 -2.42 -2.88
C ASP A 5 23.99 -3.86 -2.79
N LEU A 6 23.27 -4.16 -1.71
CA LEU A 6 22.69 -5.48 -1.46
C LEU A 6 21.54 -5.80 -2.41
N GLU A 7 20.71 -4.81 -2.73
CA GLU A 7 19.65 -4.95 -3.74
C GLU A 7 20.21 -5.11 -5.15
N LYS A 8 21.24 -4.34 -5.51
CA LYS A 8 21.95 -4.49 -6.78
C LYS A 8 22.54 -5.90 -6.92
N PHE A 9 23.24 -6.37 -5.90
CA PHE A 9 23.81 -7.72 -5.87
C PHE A 9 22.74 -8.81 -5.99
N ARG A 10 21.58 -8.65 -5.34
CA ARG A 10 20.44 -9.58 -5.46
C ARG A 10 19.92 -9.69 -6.89
N LYS A 11 19.87 -8.59 -7.64
CA LYS A 11 19.44 -8.58 -9.04
C LYS A 11 20.45 -9.26 -9.96
N GLU A 12 21.74 -9.01 -9.72
CA GLU A 12 22.83 -9.58 -10.53
C GLU A 12 23.03 -11.07 -10.24
N ASN A 13 22.80 -11.51 -9.00
CA ASN A 13 23.04 -12.88 -8.56
C ASN A 13 21.80 -13.48 -7.89
N PRO A 14 20.74 -13.81 -8.66
CA PRO A 14 19.44 -14.22 -8.11
C PRO A 14 19.50 -15.51 -7.29
N TYR A 15 20.47 -16.39 -7.58
CA TYR A 15 20.63 -17.68 -6.89
C TYR A 15 21.66 -17.65 -5.75
N SER A 16 22.29 -16.50 -5.48
CA SER A 16 23.27 -16.38 -4.40
C SER A 16 22.61 -16.34 -3.02
N PHE A 17 23.16 -17.09 -2.06
CA PHE A 17 22.70 -17.09 -0.67
C PHE A 17 23.30 -15.95 0.16
N LEU A 18 24.38 -15.31 -0.31
CA LEU A 18 25.11 -14.25 0.40
C LEU A 18 24.22 -13.10 0.91
N PRO A 19 23.25 -12.57 0.13
CA PRO A 19 22.42 -11.46 0.59
C PRO A 19 21.56 -11.81 1.80
N TYR A 20 21.17 -13.08 1.91
CA TYR A 20 20.34 -13.58 2.98
C TYR A 20 21.13 -13.87 4.27
N LEU A 21 22.46 -14.01 4.20
CA LEU A 21 23.34 -14.08 5.36
C LEU A 21 23.56 -12.70 5.99
N ILE A 22 23.74 -11.68 5.13
CA ILE A 22 23.99 -10.30 5.56
C ILE A 22 22.70 -9.67 6.10
N ASN A 23 21.55 -10.00 5.50
CA ASN A 23 20.25 -9.50 5.94
C ASN A 23 19.23 -10.65 6.05
N PRO A 24 19.18 -11.35 7.21
CA PRO A 24 18.29 -12.48 7.42
C PRO A 24 16.81 -12.04 7.40
N PRO A 25 15.89 -12.94 7.03
CA PRO A 25 14.46 -12.64 7.07
C PRO A 25 14.03 -12.33 8.50
N ILE A 26 13.14 -11.34 8.64
CA ILE A 26 12.61 -10.90 9.94
C ILE A 26 11.35 -11.72 10.25
N LYS A 27 11.18 -12.19 11.48
CA LYS A 27 10.03 -13.03 11.90
C LYS A 27 8.65 -12.41 11.64
N SER A 28 8.56 -11.09 11.49
CA SER A 28 7.32 -10.36 11.22
C SER A 28 6.89 -10.36 9.75
N ASP A 29 7.71 -10.88 8.84
CA ASP A 29 7.45 -10.96 7.40
C ASP A 29 6.57 -12.18 7.10
N ASP A 30 5.48 -12.02 6.35
CA ASP A 30 4.53 -13.10 6.03
C ASP A 30 5.21 -14.29 5.33
N ASP A 31 6.31 -14.02 4.62
CA ASP A 31 7.12 -15.03 3.92
C ASP A 31 8.31 -15.56 4.73
N TYR A 32 8.40 -15.26 6.03
CA TYR A 32 9.53 -15.63 6.89
C TYR A 32 9.86 -17.13 6.81
N GLU A 33 8.87 -17.99 7.01
CA GLU A 33 9.05 -19.45 7.02
C GLU A 33 9.48 -19.99 5.65
N ARG A 34 8.95 -19.43 4.56
CA ARG A 34 9.34 -19.81 3.20
C ARG A 34 10.79 -19.42 2.89
N LYS A 35 11.19 -18.22 3.29
CA LYS A 35 12.57 -17.72 3.13
C LYS A 35 13.55 -18.54 3.96
N LEU A 36 13.21 -18.83 5.22
CA LEU A 36 14.01 -19.67 6.11
C LEU A 36 14.17 -21.09 5.56
N ASN A 37 13.08 -21.71 5.12
CA ASN A 37 13.12 -23.03 4.49
C ASN A 37 13.98 -23.02 3.22
N SER A 38 13.88 -22.01 2.36
CA SER A 38 14.72 -21.93 1.17
C SER A 38 16.22 -21.79 1.49
N LEU A 39 16.58 -21.12 2.60
CA LEU A 39 17.96 -21.02 3.07
C LEU A 39 18.46 -22.34 3.64
N SER A 40 17.58 -23.05 4.37
CA SER A 40 17.85 -24.39 4.90
C SER A 40 18.16 -25.41 3.80
N LEU A 41 17.52 -25.27 2.64
CA LEU A 41 17.75 -26.13 1.46
C LEU A 41 19.07 -25.84 0.75
N ARG A 42 19.63 -24.63 0.91
CA ARG A 42 20.87 -24.18 0.29
C ARG A 42 22.10 -24.33 1.20
N HIS A 43 21.91 -24.79 2.43
CA HIS A 43 23.01 -25.09 3.35
C HIS A 43 23.67 -26.43 2.95
N PRO A 44 25.02 -26.51 2.88
CA PRO A 44 25.71 -27.73 2.45
C PRO A 44 25.31 -28.96 3.28
N ASP A 45 25.14 -28.77 4.59
CA ASP A 45 24.68 -29.84 5.49
C ASP A 45 23.19 -29.76 5.81
N ARG A 46 22.34 -29.87 4.78
CA ARG A 46 20.87 -29.92 4.94
C ARG A 46 20.42 -31.03 5.90
N THR A 47 21.09 -32.17 5.89
CA THR A 47 20.79 -33.32 6.76
C THR A 47 21.02 -32.98 8.23
N TYR A 48 22.14 -32.34 8.55
CA TYR A 48 22.44 -31.81 9.87
C TYR A 48 21.46 -30.72 10.27
N LEU A 49 21.17 -29.76 9.39
CA LEU A 49 20.28 -28.66 9.73
C LEU A 49 18.83 -29.12 9.91
N LYS A 50 18.36 -30.10 9.13
CA LYS A 50 17.05 -30.73 9.33
C LYS A 50 16.99 -31.53 10.63
N SER A 51 18.04 -32.27 11.00
CA SER A 51 18.08 -33.00 12.26
C SER A 51 18.22 -32.07 13.46
N PHE A 52 19.00 -31.00 13.34
CA PHE A 52 19.13 -29.92 14.30
C PHE A 52 17.80 -29.21 14.49
N LEU A 53 17.13 -28.76 13.42
CA LEU A 53 15.81 -28.14 13.52
C LEU A 53 14.75 -29.09 14.07
N LYS A 54 14.82 -30.40 13.76
CA LYS A 54 13.94 -31.42 14.36
C LYS A 54 14.26 -31.68 15.85
N LYS A 55 15.50 -31.47 16.27
CA LYS A 55 15.94 -31.53 17.68
C LYS A 55 15.62 -30.23 18.43
N VAL A 56 15.64 -29.12 17.71
CA VAL A 56 15.40 -27.75 18.17
C VAL A 56 13.94 -27.34 17.95
N THR A 57 13.09 -28.21 17.39
CA THR A 57 11.64 -27.96 17.27
C THR A 57 11.19 -27.57 18.65
N VAL A 58 10.92 -26.28 18.79
CA VAL A 58 10.77 -25.68 20.10
C VAL A 58 9.57 -26.38 20.71
N ASP A 59 9.79 -27.05 21.83
CA ASP A 59 8.72 -27.77 22.50
C ASP A 59 7.65 -26.76 22.87
N GLN A 60 6.58 -26.73 22.08
CA GLN A 60 5.48 -25.78 22.25
C GLN A 60 4.95 -25.86 23.68
N SER A 61 4.94 -27.06 24.26
CA SER A 61 4.50 -27.25 25.65
C SER A 61 5.41 -26.51 26.63
N GLN A 62 6.73 -26.52 26.45
CA GLN A 62 7.66 -25.77 27.29
C GLN A 62 7.51 -24.26 27.13
N ILE A 63 7.25 -23.77 25.91
CA ILE A 63 6.99 -22.34 25.68
C ILE A 63 5.72 -21.91 26.41
N ILE A 64 4.64 -22.69 26.26
CA ILE A 64 3.34 -22.44 26.87
C ILE A 64 3.47 -22.50 28.40
N ASN A 65 4.14 -23.51 28.95
CA ASN A 65 4.38 -23.65 30.38
C ASN A 65 5.20 -22.48 30.94
N ASN A 66 6.27 -22.08 30.24
CA ASN A 66 7.07 -20.94 30.64
C ASN A 66 6.29 -19.62 30.58
N PHE A 67 5.37 -19.47 29.61
CA PHE A 67 4.50 -18.30 29.51
C PHE A 67 3.50 -18.24 30.69
N ILE A 68 2.84 -19.35 30.99
CA ILE A 68 1.91 -19.47 32.13
C ILE A 68 2.64 -19.20 33.45
N ASN A 69 3.83 -19.78 33.66
CA ASN A 69 4.62 -19.59 34.87
C ASN A 69 5.08 -18.14 35.05
N LYS A 70 5.52 -17.47 33.97
CA LYS A 70 6.05 -16.10 34.04
C LYS A 70 4.97 -15.03 34.22
N LYS A 71 3.69 -15.33 33.99
CA LYS A 71 2.54 -14.41 34.09
C LYS A 71 2.87 -12.98 33.61
N PRO A 72 3.33 -12.81 32.36
CA PRO A 72 3.82 -11.52 31.90
C PRO A 72 2.70 -10.48 31.92
N LYS A 73 2.91 -9.35 32.61
CA LYS A 73 1.98 -8.21 32.60
C LYS A 73 2.35 -7.25 31.49
N ILE A 74 1.40 -6.93 30.62
CA ILE A 74 1.55 -5.89 29.59
C ILE A 74 1.51 -4.53 30.31
N LYS A 75 2.65 -3.83 30.37
CA LYS A 75 2.69 -2.44 30.83
C LYS A 75 2.33 -1.56 29.63
N SER A 76 1.19 -0.87 29.70
CA SER A 76 0.90 0.17 28.71
C SER A 76 1.90 1.31 28.90
N LYS A 77 2.57 1.70 27.80
CA LYS A 77 3.35 2.93 27.80
C LYS A 77 2.34 4.07 27.87
N LYS A 78 2.43 4.94 28.89
CA LYS A 78 1.63 6.17 28.95
C LYS A 78 1.93 6.97 27.68
N SER A 79 0.94 7.09 26.79
CA SER A 79 1.05 7.80 25.53
C SER A 79 1.03 9.30 25.79
N LEU A 80 2.20 9.91 25.91
CA LEU A 80 2.36 11.34 25.66
C LEU A 80 2.88 11.51 24.25
N ASP A 81 1.97 11.41 23.27
CA ASP A 81 2.08 12.10 22.00
C ASP A 81 0.68 12.17 21.40
N LYS A 82 0.24 13.39 21.12
CA LYS A 82 -1.05 13.69 20.47
C LYS A 82 -1.04 12.96 19.12
N ILE A 83 -1.84 11.91 19.00
CA ILE A 83 -2.05 11.22 17.72
C ILE A 83 -2.76 12.23 16.82
N ASN A 84 -2.00 12.91 15.95
CA ASN A 84 -2.59 13.75 14.93
C ASN A 84 -3.35 12.84 13.96
N ASP A 85 -4.64 13.14 13.77
CA ASP A 85 -5.49 12.42 12.84
C ASP A 85 -4.99 12.59 11.39
N LEU A 86 -4.32 11.54 10.91
CA LEU A 86 -3.82 11.43 9.53
C LEU A 86 -4.96 11.30 8.51
N SER A 87 -6.20 11.11 8.94
CA SER A 87 -7.38 11.08 8.06
C SER A 87 -7.72 12.46 7.50
N THR A 88 -7.17 13.55 8.06
CA THR A 88 -7.39 14.90 7.54
C THR A 88 -6.84 15.00 6.10
N PRO A 89 -7.72 15.15 5.09
CA PRO A 89 -7.26 15.10 3.71
C PRO A 89 -6.50 16.38 3.36
N LYS A 90 -5.17 16.33 3.43
CA LYS A 90 -4.26 17.43 3.02
C LYS A 90 -4.30 17.75 1.53
N HIS A 91 -4.98 16.96 0.72
CA HIS A 91 -5.08 17.21 -0.71
C HIS A 91 -6.27 18.13 -1.01
N LYS A 92 -5.97 19.40 -1.34
CA LYS A 92 -6.90 20.24 -2.15
C LYS A 92 -7.31 19.39 -3.35
N LYS A 93 -8.53 18.85 -3.35
CA LYS A 93 -9.07 18.03 -4.45
C LYS A 93 -8.92 18.86 -5.73
N ARG A 94 -7.90 18.56 -6.54
CA ARG A 94 -7.81 19.11 -7.89
C ARG A 94 -8.98 18.50 -8.65
N THR A 95 -10.11 19.21 -8.70
CA THR A 95 -11.28 18.76 -9.43
C THR A 95 -10.91 18.75 -10.91
N PHE A 96 -10.56 17.58 -11.44
CA PHE A 96 -10.33 17.42 -12.86
C PHE A 96 -11.69 17.50 -13.57
N LEU A 97 -11.90 18.56 -14.32
CA LEU A 97 -13.15 18.80 -15.03
C LEU A 97 -12.96 18.41 -16.50
N SER A 98 -13.83 17.53 -16.99
CA SER A 98 -13.80 17.04 -18.37
C SER A 98 -15.20 17.07 -18.99
N GLU A 99 -15.26 17.05 -20.31
CA GLU A 99 -16.53 16.98 -21.05
C GLU A 99 -17.32 15.71 -20.68
N ASN A 100 -16.62 14.59 -20.47
CA ASN A 100 -17.26 13.33 -20.10
C ASN A 100 -17.92 13.43 -18.72
N MET A 101 -17.29 14.17 -17.79
CA MET A 101 -17.89 14.47 -16.49
C MET A 101 -19.20 15.24 -16.66
N ALA A 102 -19.25 16.29 -17.47
CA ALA A 102 -20.50 17.00 -17.75
C ALA A 102 -21.58 16.08 -18.35
N LYS A 103 -21.22 15.18 -19.28
CA LYS A 103 -22.15 14.18 -19.84
C LYS A 103 -22.73 13.23 -18.78
N ILE A 104 -21.91 12.78 -17.83
CA ILE A 104 -22.35 11.94 -16.71
C ILE A 104 -23.36 12.70 -15.84
N TYR A 105 -23.10 13.97 -15.52
CA TYR A 105 -24.02 14.79 -14.72
C TYR A 105 -25.37 15.03 -15.42
N ILE A 106 -25.36 15.22 -16.75
CA ILE A 106 -26.59 15.30 -17.54
C ILE A 106 -27.40 14.00 -17.43
N LYS A 107 -26.73 12.83 -17.54
CA LYS A 107 -27.40 11.52 -17.38
C LYS A 107 -27.97 11.32 -15.98
N GLN A 108 -27.40 11.97 -14.97
CA GLN A 108 -27.88 11.94 -13.59
C GLN A 108 -28.95 13.01 -13.30
N ASN A 109 -29.48 13.71 -14.32
CA ASN A 109 -30.40 14.84 -14.18
C ASN A 109 -29.86 15.99 -13.29
N LYS A 110 -28.54 16.13 -13.16
CA LYS A 110 -27.88 17.23 -12.45
C LYS A 110 -27.46 18.33 -13.44
N ILE A 111 -28.44 18.99 -14.03
CA ILE A 111 -28.22 19.92 -15.15
C ILE A 111 -27.46 21.17 -14.71
N SER A 112 -27.79 21.74 -13.55
CA SER A 112 -27.10 22.91 -12.98
C SER A 112 -25.60 22.69 -12.79
N ASP A 113 -25.21 21.52 -12.29
CA ASP A 113 -23.81 21.15 -12.12
C ASP A 113 -23.11 20.88 -13.46
N ALA A 114 -23.80 20.26 -14.42
CA ALA A 114 -23.27 20.08 -15.77
C ALA A 114 -22.97 21.42 -16.46
N ILE A 115 -23.83 22.44 -16.27
CA ILE A 115 -23.61 23.80 -16.78
C ILE A 115 -22.34 24.40 -16.17
N LYS A 116 -22.16 24.32 -14.85
CA LYS A 116 -20.95 24.83 -14.17
C LYS A 116 -19.67 24.17 -14.70
N ILE A 117 -19.72 22.87 -15.01
CA ILE A 117 -18.58 22.17 -15.61
C ILE A 117 -18.27 22.73 -16.99
N TYR A 118 -19.27 22.94 -17.86
CA TYR A 118 -19.06 23.52 -19.18
C TYR A 118 -18.54 24.97 -19.12
N GLU A 119 -19.02 25.79 -18.19
CA GLU A 119 -18.52 27.15 -17.97
C GLU A 119 -17.04 27.14 -17.58
N LYS A 120 -16.64 26.23 -16.69
CA LYS A 120 -15.24 26.09 -16.31
C LYS A 120 -14.36 25.53 -17.43
N LEU A 121 -14.91 24.66 -18.30
CA LEU A 121 -14.22 24.19 -19.50
C LEU A 121 -14.01 25.31 -20.54
N ILE A 122 -14.95 26.25 -20.66
CA ILE A 122 -14.78 27.47 -21.48
C ILE A 122 -13.63 28.33 -20.97
N SER A 123 -13.52 28.49 -19.65
CA SER A 123 -12.43 29.24 -19.01
C SER A 123 -11.07 28.59 -19.23
N ASN A 124 -11.01 27.25 -19.16
CA ASN A 124 -9.75 26.50 -19.27
C ASN A 124 -9.32 26.21 -20.72
N ASN A 125 -10.26 26.19 -21.69
CA ASN A 125 -9.96 25.77 -23.06
C ASN A 125 -10.53 26.74 -24.11
N SER A 126 -9.66 27.60 -24.65
CA SER A 126 -10.04 28.66 -25.60
C SER A 126 -10.53 28.17 -26.96
N LYS A 127 -10.07 27.01 -27.42
CA LYS A 127 -10.37 26.52 -28.79
C LYS A 127 -11.80 26.02 -28.96
N LYS A 128 -12.43 25.52 -27.89
CA LYS A 128 -13.77 24.89 -27.93
C LYS A 128 -14.88 25.74 -27.28
N LYS A 129 -14.64 27.04 -27.07
CA LYS A 129 -15.59 27.93 -26.36
C LYS A 129 -16.99 27.95 -27.01
N ILE A 130 -17.06 28.10 -28.33
CA ILE A 130 -18.32 28.14 -29.08
C ILE A 130 -19.12 26.84 -28.91
N TYR A 131 -18.42 25.70 -28.96
CA TYR A 131 -19.03 24.37 -28.78
C TYR A 131 -19.68 24.23 -27.39
N PHE A 132 -18.95 24.58 -26.33
CA PHE A 132 -19.47 24.50 -24.96
C PHE A 132 -20.60 25.51 -24.70
N ALA A 133 -20.53 26.72 -25.28
CA ALA A 133 -21.60 27.71 -25.16
C ALA A 133 -22.91 27.23 -25.80
N LYS A 134 -22.84 26.54 -26.95
CA LYS A 134 -24.01 25.92 -27.58
C LYS A 134 -24.62 24.84 -26.69
N LYS A 135 -23.78 23.98 -26.09
CA LYS A 135 -24.24 22.94 -25.14
C LYS A 135 -24.93 23.53 -23.91
N ILE A 136 -24.43 24.63 -23.35
CA ILE A 136 -25.09 25.32 -22.24
C ILE A 136 -26.47 25.86 -22.65
N LYS A 137 -26.59 26.46 -23.84
CA LYS A 137 -27.88 26.94 -24.36
C LYS A 137 -28.89 25.80 -24.54
N GLU A 138 -28.45 24.65 -25.07
CA GLU A 138 -29.30 23.46 -25.21
C GLU A 138 -29.78 22.95 -23.85
N LEU A 139 -28.90 22.91 -22.85
CA LEU A 139 -29.25 22.45 -21.51
C LEU A 139 -30.21 23.39 -20.79
N LYS A 140 -30.01 24.71 -20.88
CA LYS A 140 -30.91 25.70 -20.27
C LYS A 140 -32.32 25.67 -20.85
N LYS A 141 -32.49 25.25 -22.10
CA LYS A 141 -33.82 25.06 -22.71
C LYS A 141 -34.54 23.80 -22.23
N LYS A 142 -33.80 22.84 -21.68
CA LYS A 142 -34.33 21.54 -21.23
C LYS A 142 -34.63 21.52 -19.73
N ASP A 143 -34.03 22.45 -18.99
CA ASP A 143 -34.27 22.69 -17.55
C ASP A 143 -35.49 23.60 -17.28
N VAL A 144 -36.14 24.09 -18.35
CA VAL A 144 -37.43 24.79 -18.35
C VAL A 144 -38.49 23.82 -18.83
#